data_AF-A0A6G4N3V1-F1
#
_entry.id   AF-A0A6G4N3V1-F1
#
_cell.length_a   1.000
_cell.length_b   1.000
_cell.length_c   1.000
_cell.angle_alpha   90.00
_cell.angle_beta   90.00
_cell.angle_gamma   90.00
#
_symmetry.space_group_name_H-M   'P 1'
#
loop_
_entity.id
_entity.type
_entity.pdbx_description
1 polymer ?
#
loop_
_entity_poly.entity_id
_entity_poly.type
_entity_poly.pdbx_seq_one_letter_code
_entity_poly.pdbx_strand_id
1 'polypeptide(L)' 'IKPSIKNEPGFFVYHTDLKKDWQIVLLSNLITLTPGTVVLGVSDDRTKIYIHAIDFSTKEQEVESIKTSLEKIVREVGEI' A
#
# COMPACT_ATOMS: atom_id res chain seq x y z
N ILE A 1 -22.48 7.27 -25.18
CA ILE A 1 -22.71 6.53 -23.92
C ILE A 1 -21.58 6.92 -22.98
N LYS A 2 -21.88 7.52 -21.82
CA LYS A 2 -20.86 7.85 -20.81
C LYS A 2 -20.86 6.71 -19.78
N PRO A 3 -19.75 5.95 -19.60
CA PRO A 3 -19.69 4.93 -18.57
C PRO A 3 -19.89 5.60 -17.21
N SER A 4 -20.85 5.11 -16.43
CA SER A 4 -20.95 5.49 -15.02
C SER A 4 -20.03 4.59 -14.22
N ILE A 5 -18.88 5.12 -13.84
CA ILE A 5 -17.91 4.42 -12.99
C ILE A 5 -18.46 4.45 -11.55
N LYS A 6 -18.83 3.29 -11.01
CA LYS A 6 -19.23 3.13 -9.60
C LYS A 6 -18.01 2.73 -8.79
N ASN A 7 -17.25 3.72 -8.35
CA ASN A 7 -16.10 3.51 -7.49
C ASN A 7 -16.35 4.26 -6.17
N GLU A 8 -15.89 3.71 -5.06
CA GLU A 8 -15.94 4.35 -3.73
C GLU A 8 -14.53 4.72 -3.31
N PRO A 9 -13.96 5.86 -3.75
CA PRO A 9 -12.58 6.19 -3.42
C PRO A 9 -12.41 6.54 -1.95
N GLY A 10 -11.21 6.28 -1.40
CA GLY A 10 -10.93 6.59 0.00
C GLY A 10 -9.46 6.52 0.38
N PHE A 11 -9.17 7.00 1.59
CA PHE A 11 -7.84 7.03 2.17
C PHE A 11 -7.75 6.06 3.33
N PHE A 12 -6.65 5.31 3.41
CA PHE A 12 -6.36 4.48 4.57
C PHE A 12 -4.89 4.53 4.96
N VAL A 13 -4.63 4.10 6.20
CA VAL A 13 -3.29 4.06 6.78
C VAL A 13 -2.86 2.60 6.88
N TYR A 14 -1.73 2.28 6.26
CA TYR A 14 -1.07 0.99 6.39
C TYR A 14 0.07 1.07 7.41
N HIS A 15 0.11 0.13 8.35
CA HIS A 15 1.18 0.05 9.36
C HIS A 15 2.20 -1.01 8.92
N THR A 16 3.45 -0.60 8.73
CA THR A 16 4.53 -1.49 8.28
C THR A 16 5.41 -1.92 9.45
N ASP A 17 5.88 -3.17 9.39
CA ASP A 17 6.86 -3.73 10.32
C ASP A 17 8.30 -3.60 9.78
N LEU A 18 8.48 -3.14 8.54
CA LEU A 18 9.79 -2.93 7.91
C LEU A 18 10.64 -1.95 8.72
N LYS A 19 11.95 -2.24 8.78
CA LYS A 19 12.90 -1.47 9.61
C LYS A 19 13.91 -0.67 8.79
N LYS A 20 14.07 -0.97 7.50
CA LYS A 20 15.05 -0.31 6.63
C LYS A 20 14.32 0.65 5.68
N ASP A 21 14.84 1.86 5.55
CA ASP A 21 14.24 2.92 4.71
C ASP A 21 14.02 2.48 3.26
N TRP A 22 15.00 1.77 2.66
CA TRP A 22 14.87 1.29 1.29
C TRP A 22 13.76 0.24 1.11
N GLN A 23 13.47 -0.55 2.15
CA GLN A 23 12.37 -1.52 2.11
C GLN A 23 11.03 -0.79 2.07
N ILE A 24 10.89 0.30 2.83
CA ILE A 24 9.68 1.12 2.85
C ILE A 24 9.47 1.80 1.49
N VAL A 25 10.55 2.31 0.88
CA VAL A 25 10.50 2.89 -0.48
C VAL A 25 10.08 1.83 -1.51
N LEU A 26 10.68 0.64 -1.45
CA LEU A 26 10.34 -0.46 -2.36
C LEU A 26 8.87 -0.89 -2.20
N LEU A 27 8.43 -1.11 -0.96
CA LEU A 27 7.04 -1.45 -0.66
C LEU A 27 6.08 -0.37 -1.17
N SER A 28 6.40 0.91 -0.95
CA SER A 28 5.57 2.04 -1.40
C SER A 28 5.41 2.07 -2.92
N ASN A 29 6.48 1.75 -3.66
CA ASN A 29 6.44 1.66 -5.12
C ASN A 29 5.62 0.45 -5.59
N LEU A 30 5.74 -0.70 -4.93
CA LEU A 30 4.96 -1.90 -5.25
C LEU A 30 3.46 -1.68 -5.01
N ILE A 31 3.10 -1.00 -3.91
CA ILE A 31 1.72 -0.60 -3.65
C ILE A 31 1.25 0.32 -4.77
N THR A 32 1.98 1.39 -5.09
CA THR A 32 1.60 2.35 -6.14
C THR A 32 1.44 1.71 -7.53
N LEU A 33 2.17 0.63 -7.82
CA LEU A 33 2.04 -0.12 -9.07
C LEU A 33 0.85 -1.11 -9.08
N THR A 34 0.18 -1.30 -7.95
CA THR A 34 -1.04 -2.10 -7.85
C THR A 34 -2.21 -1.28 -8.40
N PRO A 35 -2.92 -1.77 -9.44
CA PRO A 35 -4.01 -1.02 -10.05
C PRO A 35 -5.06 -0.58 -9.03
N GLY A 36 -5.39 0.72 -9.06
CA GLY A 36 -6.40 1.27 -8.16
C GLY A 36 -5.86 1.89 -6.87
N THR A 37 -4.54 1.85 -6.61
CA THR A 37 -3.95 2.45 -5.40
C THR A 37 -2.81 3.42 -5.71
N VAL A 38 -2.54 4.35 -4.79
CA VAL A 38 -1.39 5.27 -4.86
C VAL A 38 -0.92 5.61 -3.44
N VAL A 39 0.41 5.64 -3.23
CA VAL A 39 1.00 6.10 -1.97
C VAL A 39 1.12 7.63 -1.98
N LEU A 40 0.67 8.26 -0.89
CA LEU A 40 0.72 9.71 -0.69
C LEU A 40 1.94 10.16 0.10
N GLY A 41 2.42 9.30 1.00
CA GLY A 41 3.54 9.60 1.85
C GLY A 41 3.76 8.55 2.93
N VAL A 42 4.83 8.76 3.69
CA VAL A 42 5.24 7.94 4.83
C VAL A 42 5.32 8.87 6.05
N SER A 43 4.93 8.40 7.22
CA SER A 43 5.06 9.17 8.47
C SER A 43 6.53 9.44 8.82
N ASP A 44 6.78 10.51 9.60
CA ASP A 44 8.14 10.89 10.03
C ASP A 44 8.84 9.78 10.83
N ASP A 45 8.07 9.01 11.62
CA ASP A 45 8.54 7.85 12.38
C ASP A 45 8.71 6.58 11.52
N ARG A 46 8.38 6.66 10.23
CA ARG A 46 8.46 5.57 9.23
C ARG A 46 7.62 4.33 9.55
N THR A 47 6.62 4.45 10.42
CA THR A 47 5.75 3.32 10.80
C THR A 47 4.47 3.22 9.99
N LYS A 48 4.09 4.29 9.27
CA LYS A 48 2.81 4.40 8.54
C LYS A 48 3.04 4.82 7.10
N ILE A 49 2.29 4.18 6.21
CA ILE A 49 2.18 4.54 4.78
C ILE A 49 0.75 5.00 4.54
N TYR A 50 0.60 6.21 3.99
CA TYR A 50 -0.70 6.79 3.66
C TYR A 50 -1.05 6.44 2.21
N ILE A 51 -2.20 5.80 2.01
CA ILE A 51 -2.59 5.23 0.72
C ILE A 51 -3.96 5.78 0.33
N HIS A 52 -4.11 6.10 -0.95
CA HIS A 52 -5.41 6.37 -1.57
C HIS A 52 -5.78 5.20 -2.48
N ALA A 53 -7.00 4.69 -2.33
CA ALA A 53 -7.58 3.67 -3.20
C ALA A 53 -8.76 4.27 -3.98
N ILE A 54 -8.92 3.80 -5.22
CA ILE A 54 -10.03 4.17 -6.09
C ILE A 54 -11.32 3.44 -5.66
N ASP A 55 -11.22 2.26 -5.06
CA ASP A 55 -12.34 1.50 -4.49
C ASP A 55 -12.00 1.09 -3.06
N PHE A 56 -12.80 1.55 -2.10
CA PHE A 56 -12.57 1.42 -0.66
C PHE A 56 -13.33 0.24 -0.05
N SER A 57 -14.23 -0.37 -0.81
CA SER A 57 -14.99 -1.55 -0.38
C SER A 57 -14.09 -2.77 -0.07
N THR A 58 -12.84 -2.72 -0.52
CA THR A 58 -11.82 -3.77 -0.40
C THR A 58 -10.72 -3.45 0.61
N LYS A 59 -10.86 -2.39 1.44
CA LYS A 59 -9.79 -1.94 2.36
C LYS A 59 -9.14 -3.08 3.15
N GLU A 60 -9.92 -3.92 3.82
CA GLU A 60 -9.39 -5.03 4.62
C GLU A 60 -8.64 -6.05 3.75
N GLN A 61 -9.17 -6.35 2.55
CA GLN A 61 -8.55 -7.25 1.59
C GLN A 61 -7.25 -6.67 1.02
N GLU A 62 -7.20 -5.37 0.74
CA GLU A 62 -5.99 -4.68 0.29
C GLU A 62 -4.90 -4.70 1.37
N VAL A 63 -5.26 -4.39 2.62
CA VAL A 63 -4.32 -4.43 3.75
C VAL A 63 -3.75 -5.85 3.90
N GLU A 64 -4.58 -6.88 3.84
CA GLU A 64 -4.14 -8.27 3.92
C GLU A 64 -3.24 -8.66 2.74
N SER A 65 -3.59 -8.24 1.52
CA SER A 65 -2.80 -8.50 0.31
C SER A 65 -1.42 -7.85 0.39
N ILE A 66 -1.34 -6.57 0.77
CA ILE A 66 -0.08 -5.85 0.98
C ILE A 66 0.77 -6.58 2.02
N LYS A 67 0.17 -7.02 3.13
CA LYS A 67 0.88 -7.68 4.23
C LYS A 67 1.46 -9.03 3.84
N THR A 68 0.64 -9.88 3.21
CA THR A 68 0.96 -11.28 2.93
C THR A 68 1.83 -11.46 1.69
N SER A 69 1.67 -10.58 0.69
CA SER A 69 2.35 -10.69 -0.59
C SER A 69 3.53 -9.71 -0.68
N LEU A 70 3.26 -8.40 -0.59
CA LEU A 70 4.27 -7.38 -0.91
C LEU A 70 5.28 -7.20 0.24
N GLU A 71 4.80 -6.89 1.44
CA GLU A 71 5.68 -6.62 2.59
C GLU A 71 6.51 -7.84 2.97
N LYS A 72 5.92 -9.04 2.88
CA LYS A 72 6.63 -10.30 3.12
C LYS A 72 7.84 -10.47 2.18
N ILE A 73 7.65 -10.31 0.87
CA ILE A 73 8.73 -10.42 -0.12
C ILE A 73 9.81 -9.38 0.12
N VAL A 74 9.41 -8.13 0.34
CA VAL A 74 10.35 -7.02 0.61
C VAL A 74 11.17 -7.26 1.87
N ARG A 75 10.56 -7.83 2.91
CA ARG A 75 11.27 -8.20 4.14
C ARG A 75 12.31 -9.27 3.87
N GLU A 76 11.92 -10.37 3.23
CA GLU A 76 12.79 -11.51 2.92
C GLU A 76 14.01 -11.09 2.09
N VAL A 77 13.82 -10.27 1.05
CA VAL A 77 14.93 -9.76 0.21
C VAL A 77 15.94 -8.94 1.01
N GLY A 78 15.51 -8.25 2.06
CA GLY A 78 16.40 -7.47 2.91
C GLY A 78 17.10 -8.25 4.02
N GLU A 79 16.79 -9.53 4.18
CA GLU A 79 17.43 -10.47 5.11
C GLU A 79 18.44 -11.38 4.42
N ILE A 80 18.47 -11.37 3.07
CA ILE A 80 19.55 -11.93 2.24
C ILE A 80 20.80 -11.06 2.35
#